data_AF-A0A285BFM0-F1
#
_entry.id   AF-A0A285BFM0-F1
#
_cell.length_a   1.000
_cell.length_b   1.000
_cell.length_c   1.000
_cell.angle_alpha   90.00
_cell.angle_beta   90.00
_cell.angle_gamma   90.00
#
_symmetry.space_group_name_H-M   'P 1'
#
loop_
_entity.id
_entity.type
_entity.pdbx_description
1 polymer ?
#
loop_
_entity_poly.entity_id
_entity_poly.type
_entity_poly.pdbx_seq_one_letter_code
_entity_poly.pdbx_strand_id
1 'polypeptide(L)'
;MVKKINLLFASLLIITSIFVMPLAYGKTINNANTKNINKINITNPKDEIVEPMQFGMAIVTAPSGLNVKTGPGTNYPIKGAYSYHTILDITSFAEEDNNGTLWYPVENMDKSLSGWVDGDYIEMIGD
;
A
#
# COMPACT_ATOMS: atom_id res chain seq x y z
N MET A 1 50.16 -9.29 -7.64
CA MET A 1 49.57 -10.39 -6.85
C MET A 1 48.09 -10.09 -6.69
N VAL A 2 47.25 -10.58 -7.60
CA VAL A 2 45.82 -10.22 -7.68
C VAL A 2 45.02 -11.25 -6.88
N LYS A 3 44.40 -10.86 -5.76
CA LYS A 3 43.47 -11.73 -5.02
C LYS A 3 42.12 -11.72 -5.74
N LYS A 4 41.71 -12.90 -6.18
CA LYS A 4 40.48 -13.16 -6.94
C LYS A 4 39.26 -12.83 -6.08
N ILE A 5 38.31 -12.14 -6.71
CA ILE A 5 36.97 -11.84 -6.19
C ILE A 5 36.16 -13.14 -6.24
N ASN A 6 35.60 -13.57 -5.12
CA ASN A 6 34.72 -14.73 -5.07
C ASN A 6 33.28 -14.23 -5.12
N LEU A 7 32.68 -14.45 -6.29
CA LEU A 7 31.31 -14.16 -6.68
C LEU A 7 30.49 -15.45 -6.52
N LEU A 8 29.59 -15.52 -5.55
CA LEU A 8 28.71 -16.68 -5.28
C LEU A 8 27.54 -16.15 -4.42
N PHE A 9 26.23 -16.25 -4.71
CA PHE A 9 25.45 -17.09 -5.61
C PHE A 9 24.22 -16.32 -6.13
N ALA A 10 23.77 -16.75 -7.31
CA ALA A 10 22.53 -16.35 -7.95
C ALA A 10 21.30 -16.52 -7.05
N SER A 11 20.43 -15.51 -7.05
CA SER A 11 18.99 -15.69 -6.93
C SER A 11 18.32 -14.83 -7.99
N LEU A 12 18.33 -15.34 -9.21
CA LEU A 12 17.53 -14.83 -10.30
C LEU A 12 16.09 -15.33 -10.11
N LEU A 13 15.30 -14.62 -9.33
CA LEU A 13 13.85 -14.59 -9.51
C LEU A 13 13.54 -13.21 -10.07
N ILE A 14 13.64 -13.10 -11.40
CA ILE A 14 13.00 -12.01 -12.14
C ILE A 14 11.51 -12.32 -12.04
N ILE A 15 10.88 -11.95 -10.92
CA ILE A 15 9.44 -11.76 -10.95
C ILE A 15 9.30 -10.42 -11.64
N THR A 16 8.96 -10.47 -12.93
CA THR A 16 8.47 -9.31 -13.65
C THR A 16 7.30 -8.79 -12.84
N SER A 17 7.56 -7.78 -12.02
CA SER A 17 6.54 -6.93 -11.44
C SER A 17 5.88 -6.27 -12.64
N ILE A 18 4.83 -6.92 -13.16
CA ILE A 18 3.89 -6.27 -14.04
C ILE A 18 3.34 -5.14 -13.18
N PHE A 19 3.80 -3.93 -13.48
CA PHE A 19 3.30 -2.71 -12.88
C PHE A 19 1.87 -2.55 -13.41
N VAL A 20 0.92 -3.23 -12.77
CA VAL A 20 -0.50 -2.99 -13.03
C VAL A 20 -0.82 -1.69 -12.32
N MET A 21 -0.60 -0.58 -13.02
CA MET A 21 -1.27 0.67 -12.70
C MET A 21 -2.77 0.37 -12.72
N PRO A 22 -3.54 0.55 -11.63
CA PRO A 22 -4.98 0.48 -11.74
C PRO A 22 -5.40 1.62 -12.66
N LEU A 23 -5.86 1.27 -13.87
CA LEU A 23 -6.70 2.17 -14.65
C LEU A 23 -7.87 2.55 -13.74
N ALA A 24 -8.09 3.86 -13.59
CA ALA A 24 -9.19 4.45 -12.83
C ALA A 24 -10.44 3.56 -12.82
N TYR A 25 -10.77 2.98 -11.66
CA TYR A 25 -12.03 2.27 -11.47
C TYR A 25 -13.15 3.30 -11.25
N GLY A 26 -13.63 3.86 -12.37
CA GLY A 26 -15.00 4.34 -12.43
C GLY A 26 -15.95 3.16 -12.27
N LYS A 27 -16.66 3.10 -11.15
CA LYS A 27 -17.77 2.18 -10.90
C LYS A 27 -18.74 2.16 -12.10
N THR A 28 -18.88 1.02 -12.77
CA THR A 28 -19.94 0.83 -13.78
C THR A 28 -21.31 0.78 -13.09
N ILE A 29 -22.13 1.82 -13.31
CA ILE A 29 -23.54 1.84 -12.92
C ILE A 29 -24.40 1.45 -14.12
N ASN A 30 -24.86 0.21 -14.16
CA ASN A 30 -25.89 -0.21 -15.11
C ASN A 30 -27.24 0.28 -14.60
N ASN A 31 -27.72 1.43 -15.09
CA ASN A 31 -29.15 1.72 -15.05
C ASN A 31 -29.59 2.42 -16.34
N ALA A 32 -30.25 1.66 -17.20
CA ALA A 32 -30.89 2.19 -18.39
C ALA A 32 -32.16 2.97 -17.99
N ASN A 33 -32.11 4.30 -18.10
CA ASN A 33 -33.22 5.10 -18.64
C ASN A 33 -32.70 6.49 -19.06
N THR A 34 -32.77 6.75 -20.37
CA THR A 34 -32.36 8.01 -20.99
C THR A 34 -33.48 9.05 -20.93
N LYS A 35 -33.05 10.33 -20.87
CA LYS A 35 -33.74 11.60 -21.17
C LYS A 35 -34.16 12.47 -19.97
N ASN A 36 -33.25 13.33 -19.52
CA ASN A 36 -33.49 14.78 -19.49
C ASN A 36 -32.15 15.54 -19.33
N ILE A 37 -31.80 16.36 -20.33
CA ILE A 37 -30.66 17.29 -20.30
C ILE A 37 -31.07 18.56 -19.55
N ASN A 38 -30.19 19.04 -18.65
CA ASN A 38 -30.20 20.30 -17.89
C ASN A 38 -30.48 20.20 -16.39
N LYS A 39 -29.52 19.65 -15.62
CA LYS A 39 -29.20 20.16 -14.27
C LYS A 39 -27.81 19.71 -13.83
N ILE A 40 -26.89 20.66 -13.74
CA ILE A 40 -25.50 20.41 -13.31
C ILE A 40 -25.47 20.30 -11.77
N ASN A 41 -24.95 19.16 -11.32
CA ASN A 41 -24.12 18.84 -10.14
C ASN A 41 -24.35 19.58 -8.81
N ILE A 42 -24.74 18.81 -7.78
CA ILE A 42 -23.93 18.45 -6.59
C ILE A 42 -24.60 17.20 -5.99
N THR A 43 -24.00 16.02 -6.14
CA THR A 43 -24.36 14.85 -5.35
C THR A 43 -23.47 14.81 -4.12
N ASN A 44 -24.13 14.84 -2.95
CA ASN A 44 -23.72 14.48 -1.59
C ASN A 44 -22.20 14.32 -1.29
N PRO A 45 -21.64 15.03 -0.29
CA PRO A 45 -20.23 14.97 0.10
C PRO A 45 -19.82 13.67 0.83
N LYS A 46 -20.30 12.50 0.37
CA LYS A 46 -20.01 11.19 0.99
C LYS A 46 -19.74 10.07 -0.02
N ASP A 47 -19.45 10.42 -1.26
CA ASP A 47 -18.97 9.50 -2.31
C ASP A 47 -17.68 10.06 -2.95
N GLU A 48 -16.73 10.51 -2.13
CA GLU A 48 -15.37 10.81 -2.62
C GLU A 48 -14.64 9.51 -2.88
N ILE A 49 -14.06 9.39 -4.07
CA ILE A 49 -13.08 8.36 -4.39
C ILE A 49 -11.84 8.74 -3.58
N VAL A 50 -11.74 8.26 -2.33
CA VAL A 50 -10.58 8.52 -1.47
C VAL A 50 -9.43 7.68 -2.04
N GLU A 51 -8.62 8.29 -2.89
CA GLU A 51 -7.35 7.68 -3.29
C GLU A 51 -6.55 7.38 -2.02
N PRO A 52 -5.96 6.18 -1.90
CA PRO A 52 -5.21 5.83 -0.70
C PRO A 52 -4.08 6.84 -0.51
N MET A 53 -3.97 7.37 0.71
CA MET A 53 -2.99 8.37 1.10
C MET A 53 -1.58 7.94 0.61
N GLN A 54 -0.98 8.79 -0.24
CA GLN A 54 0.32 8.52 -0.87
C GLN A 54 1.51 8.80 0.05
N PHE A 55 1.34 9.79 0.93
CA PHE A 55 2.35 10.24 1.89
C PHE A 55 1.65 10.72 3.14
N GLY A 56 2.24 10.47 4.31
CA GLY A 56 1.65 10.84 5.59
C GLY A 56 2.33 10.10 6.73
N MET A 57 1.82 10.31 7.94
CA MET A 57 2.20 9.52 9.10
C MET A 57 1.07 8.57 9.47
N ALA A 58 1.40 7.41 10.01
CA ALA A 58 0.45 6.47 10.55
C ALA A 58 0.93 5.90 11.89
N ILE A 59 0.00 5.43 12.72
CA ILE A 59 0.30 4.74 13.97
C ILE A 59 -0.12 3.27 13.89
N VAL A 60 0.73 2.37 14.37
CA VAL A 60 0.42 0.93 14.44
C VAL A 60 -0.65 0.66 15.50
N THR A 61 -1.76 0.04 15.09
CA THR A 61 -2.91 -0.27 15.96
C THR A 61 -2.95 -1.72 16.44
N ALA A 62 -2.12 -2.61 15.88
CA ALA A 62 -2.05 -4.03 16.26
C ALA A 62 -1.41 -4.23 17.65
N PRO A 63 -2.13 -4.74 18.68
CA PRO A 63 -1.58 -4.89 20.04
C PRO A 63 -0.43 -5.89 20.16
N SER A 64 -0.40 -6.90 19.29
CA SER A 64 0.65 -7.93 19.23
C SER A 64 1.86 -7.53 18.37
N GLY A 65 1.88 -6.30 17.84
CA GLY A 65 2.82 -5.87 16.82
C GLY A 65 2.36 -6.23 15.40
N LEU A 66 2.95 -5.53 14.43
CA LEU A 66 2.57 -5.58 13.02
C LEU A 66 3.76 -6.04 12.17
N ASN A 67 3.57 -7.12 11.42
CA ASN A 67 4.61 -7.65 10.55
C ASN A 67 4.88 -6.71 9.36
N VAL A 68 6.16 -6.51 9.07
CA VAL A 68 6.64 -5.78 7.90
C VAL A 68 7.06 -6.79 6.85
N LYS A 69 6.49 -6.69 5.66
CA LYS A 69 6.76 -7.60 4.54
C LYS A 69 7.61 -6.94 3.46
N THR A 70 8.23 -7.76 2.61
CA THR A 70 9.03 -7.28 1.48
C THR A 70 8.20 -6.80 0.30
N GLY A 71 6.89 -7.01 0.31
CA GLY A 71 5.96 -6.61 -0.75
C GLY A 71 4.50 -6.60 -0.27
N PRO A 72 3.57 -6.08 -1.10
CA PRO A 72 2.16 -5.92 -0.77
C PRO A 72 1.43 -7.27 -0.87
N GLY A 73 1.23 -7.92 0.26
CA GLY A 73 0.48 -9.18 0.33
C GLY A 73 1.02 -10.16 1.34
N THR A 74 0.17 -11.07 1.80
CA THR A 74 0.55 -12.10 2.79
C THR A 74 1.57 -13.11 2.28
N ASN A 75 1.68 -13.29 0.96
CA ASN A 75 2.63 -14.20 0.30
C ASN A 75 4.08 -13.70 0.30
N TYR A 76 4.32 -12.43 0.64
CA TYR A 76 5.66 -11.88 0.73
C TYR A 76 6.34 -12.26 2.07
N PRO A 77 7.65 -12.55 2.06
CA PRO A 77 8.42 -12.82 3.28
C PRO A 77 8.32 -11.70 4.31
N ILE A 78 8.37 -12.07 5.59
CA ILE A 78 8.45 -11.14 6.72
C ILE A 78 9.90 -10.65 6.83
N LYS A 79 10.08 -9.33 6.84
CA LYS A 79 11.37 -8.64 7.03
C LYS A 79 11.60 -8.24 8.49
N GLY A 80 10.53 -8.00 9.24
CA GLY A 80 10.56 -7.61 10.64
C GLY A 80 9.16 -7.35 11.17
N ALA A 81 9.06 -6.64 12.30
CA ALA A 81 7.79 -6.21 12.84
C ALA A 81 7.95 -4.86 13.57
N TYR A 82 6.92 -4.02 13.49
CA TYR A 82 6.78 -2.84 14.34
C TYR A 82 5.98 -3.18 15.58
N SER A 83 6.34 -2.53 16.70
CA SER A 83 5.58 -2.66 17.94
C SER A 83 4.29 -1.83 17.89
N TYR A 84 3.33 -2.17 18.75
CA TYR A 84 2.13 -1.36 18.94
C TYR A 84 2.47 0.11 19.23
N HIS A 85 1.69 1.05 18.68
CA HIS A 85 1.91 2.50 18.76
C HIS A 85 3.21 3.03 18.12
N THR A 86 3.90 2.25 17.30
CA THR A 86 4.99 2.80 16.48
C THR A 86 4.43 3.79 15.47
N ILE A 87 5.05 4.97 15.36
CA ILE A 87 4.76 5.96 14.31
C ILE A 87 5.58 5.62 13.07
N LEU A 88 4.92 5.63 11.92
CA LEU A 88 5.45 5.25 10.62
C LEU A 88 5.25 6.37 9.62
N ASP A 89 6.21 6.55 8.73
CA ASP A 89 6.07 7.39 7.55
C ASP A 89 5.56 6.52 6.39
N ILE A 90 4.47 6.96 5.74
CA ILE A 90 4.01 6.39 4.47
C ILE A 90 4.86 6.97 3.36
N THR A 91 5.53 6.10 2.61
CA THR A 91 6.61 6.47 1.68
C THR A 91 6.18 6.49 0.20
N SER A 92 5.02 5.94 -0.13
CA SER A 92 4.47 5.86 -1.49
C SER A 92 3.00 5.42 -1.44
N PHE A 93 2.37 5.34 -2.61
CA PHE A 93 1.01 4.81 -2.79
C PHE A 93 0.86 3.40 -2.21
N ALA A 94 -0.30 3.16 -1.60
CA ALA A 94 -0.71 1.82 -1.24
C ALA A 94 -0.94 0.94 -2.49
N GLU A 95 -0.74 -0.36 -2.33
CA GLU A 95 -1.02 -1.36 -3.35
C GLU A 95 -2.03 -2.38 -2.81
N GLU A 96 -3.00 -2.74 -3.64
CA GLU A 96 -3.99 -3.76 -3.32
C GLU A 96 -3.47 -5.15 -3.72
N ASP A 97 -3.58 -6.14 -2.83
CA ASP A 97 -3.26 -7.52 -3.17
C ASP A 97 -4.45 -8.22 -3.88
N ASN A 98 -4.25 -9.47 -4.31
CA ASN A 98 -5.30 -10.25 -5.00
C ASN A 98 -6.55 -10.52 -4.15
N ASN A 99 -6.52 -10.23 -2.85
CA ASN A 99 -7.62 -10.43 -1.92
C ASN A 99 -8.36 -9.14 -1.60
N GLY A 100 -7.94 -8.00 -2.15
CA GLY A 100 -8.54 -6.69 -1.88
C GLY A 100 -7.97 -5.98 -0.66
N THR A 101 -6.89 -6.48 -0.07
CA THR A 101 -6.24 -5.82 1.08
C THR A 101 -5.31 -4.73 0.59
N LEU A 102 -5.44 -3.51 1.14
CA LEU A 102 -4.50 -2.42 0.89
C LEU A 102 -3.24 -2.58 1.75
N TRP A 103 -2.08 -2.51 1.10
CA TRP A 103 -0.78 -2.58 1.73
C TRP A 103 -0.05 -1.25 1.57
N TYR A 104 0.46 -0.71 2.67
CA TYR A 104 1.14 0.57 2.69
C TYR A 104 2.65 0.41 2.77
N PRO A 105 3.42 1.06 1.90
CA PRO A 105 4.87 1.09 1.99
C PRO A 105 5.29 2.10 3.06
N VAL A 106 6.02 1.62 4.07
CA VAL A 106 6.34 2.38 5.28
C VAL A 106 7.82 2.36 5.61
N GLU A 107 8.25 3.37 6.35
CA GLU A 107 9.51 3.38 7.10
C GLU A 107 9.27 3.91 8.51
N ASN A 108 10.13 3.50 9.45
CA ASN A 108 10.14 4.13 10.77
C ASN A 108 11.07 5.35 10.80
N MET A 109 10.90 6.20 11.82
CA MET A 109 11.61 7.47 11.97
C MET A 109 13.15 7.36 11.90
N ASP A 110 13.73 6.26 12.41
CA ASP A 110 15.18 6.02 12.36
C ASP A 110 15.65 5.32 11.06
N LYS A 111 14.71 5.00 10.16
CA LYS A 111 14.91 4.33 8.88
C LYS A 111 15.61 2.96 8.97
N SER A 112 15.61 2.33 10.15
CA SER A 112 16.22 1.01 10.36
C SER A 112 15.37 -0.14 9.81
N LEU A 113 14.07 0.06 9.69
CA LEU A 113 13.15 -0.91 9.12
C LEU A 113 12.20 -0.20 8.14
N SER A 114 12.03 -0.81 6.98
CA SER A 114 11.10 -0.36 5.93
C SER A 114 10.50 -1.57 5.23
N GLY A 115 9.33 -1.40 4.63
CA GLY A 115 8.66 -2.46 3.88
C GLY A 115 7.16 -2.19 3.77
N TRP A 116 6.37 -3.25 3.71
CA TRP A 116 4.93 -3.17 3.50
C TRP A 116 4.16 -3.66 4.72
N VAL A 117 3.14 -2.92 5.12
CA VAL A 117 2.24 -3.28 6.22
C VAL A 117 0.80 -3.30 5.74
N ASP A 118 -0.02 -4.14 6.37
CA ASP A 118 -1.45 -4.24 6.11
C ASP A 118 -2.17 -3.00 6.66
N GLY A 119 -2.94 -2.34 5.80
CA GLY A 119 -3.66 -1.11 6.08
C GLY A 119 -4.68 -1.22 7.22
N ASP A 120 -5.22 -2.41 7.47
CA ASP A 120 -6.21 -2.63 8.54
C ASP A 120 -5.60 -2.47 9.95
N TYR A 121 -4.26 -2.45 10.05
CA TYR A 121 -3.52 -2.39 11.31
C TYR A 121 -2.74 -1.09 11.53
N ILE A 122 -3.08 -0.05 10.77
CA ILE A 122 -2.56 1.31 10.95
C ILE A 122 -3.70 2.32 10.94
N GLU A 123 -3.49 3.45 11.62
CA GLU A 123 -4.39 4.60 11.59
C GLU A 123 -3.61 5.82 11.11
N MET A 124 -4.14 6.53 10.10
CA MET A 124 -3.49 7.72 9.55
C MET A 124 -3.56 8.88 10.55
N ILE A 125 -2.43 9.56 10.74
CA ILE A 125 -2.34 10.74 11.60
C ILE A 125 -2.52 11.98 10.70
N GLY A 126 -3.73 12.55 10.71
CA GLY A 126 -3.98 13.86 10.10
C GLY A 126 -5.04 13.93 9.01
N ASP A 127 -6.13 13.16 9.14
CA ASP A 127 -7.33 13.33 8.31
C ASP A 127 -8.18 14.54 8.72
#